data_AF-A0A0F9DRY8-F1
#
_entry.id   AF-A0A0F9DRY8-F1
#
_cell.length_a   1.000
_cell.length_b   1.000
_cell.length_c   1.000
_cell.angle_alpha   90.00
_cell.angle_beta   90.00
_cell.angle_gamma   90.00
#
_symmetry.space_group_name_H-M   'P 1'
#
loop_
_entity.id
_entity.type
_entity.pdbx_description
1 polymer ?
#
loop_
_entity_poly.entity_id
_entity_poly.type
_entity_poly.pdbx_seq_one_letter_code
_entity_poly.pdbx_strand_id
1 'polypeptide(L)'
;MLWFKNKKNSKSVNIQKKEHQSYTTSESIYEYLYNRGNFDLAAYQAVDYYTKTAPLFTGVDIIASNVASITPVLQNKKTKEYVTDHPFLDLLESPNNDNSYYELIKSAVSFLLITGENYFVSRGLPGSEPKELSVIPPQSINVEVSGDGFISEINSSTPTGQYISFFKANDISTLVKSNRDRYFNVDRTQEIWQIKTFNPRTSYYRVRGLSPFTPLFYSVEQYINADIHNLSLLKKGGRLSGVFIFENELTEENYTRLKEQINDHYAGAENAGRIALLEGEKVSYEELGASNKDMDFVALKDAVETAIYNLLRIPLPLVKA
;
A
#
# COMPACT_ATOMS: atom_id res chain seq x y z
N MET A 1 9.14 41.64 -59.10
CA MET A 1 9.67 41.90 -57.74
C MET A 1 8.49 41.80 -56.77
N LEU A 2 8.64 40.99 -55.70
CA LEU A 2 7.77 40.87 -54.51
C LEU A 2 6.41 40.13 -54.70
N TRP A 3 6.31 38.86 -54.32
CA TRP A 3 6.12 38.25 -52.98
C TRP A 3 4.63 37.99 -52.63
N PHE A 4 4.18 36.76 -52.90
CA PHE A 4 2.93 36.21 -52.35
C PHE A 4 3.19 35.61 -50.96
N LYS A 5 2.60 36.19 -49.90
CA LYS A 5 2.45 35.53 -48.59
C LYS A 5 1.19 34.68 -48.62
N ASN A 6 1.33 33.35 -48.73
CA ASN A 6 0.23 32.43 -48.51
C ASN A 6 0.41 31.74 -47.15
N LYS A 7 -0.41 32.12 -46.17
CA LYS A 7 -0.48 31.50 -44.83
C LYS A 7 -1.11 30.12 -44.97
N LYS A 8 -0.31 29.04 -44.90
CA LYS A 8 -0.83 27.69 -44.62
C LYS A 8 -1.05 27.55 -43.11
N ASN A 9 -2.31 27.57 -42.68
CA ASN A 9 -2.72 27.06 -41.37
C ASN A 9 -2.65 25.52 -41.42
N SER A 10 -1.57 24.91 -40.92
CA SER A 10 -1.58 23.51 -40.55
C SER A 10 -2.25 23.37 -39.18
N LYS A 11 -3.52 22.96 -39.15
CA LYS A 11 -4.14 22.42 -37.93
C LYS A 11 -3.45 21.09 -37.63
N SER A 12 -2.48 21.09 -36.71
CA SER A 12 -2.00 19.87 -36.08
C SER A 12 -3.15 19.32 -35.22
N VAL A 13 -3.71 18.19 -35.65
CA VAL A 13 -4.63 17.41 -34.83
C VAL A 13 -3.80 16.84 -33.68
N ASN A 14 -3.91 17.48 -32.51
CA ASN A 14 -3.26 17.03 -31.29
C ASN A 14 -4.05 15.80 -30.80
N ILE A 15 -3.64 14.61 -31.25
CA ILE A 15 -4.16 13.36 -30.70
C ILE A 15 -3.58 13.26 -29.29
N GLN A 16 -4.36 13.69 -28.31
CA GLN A 16 -4.08 13.39 -26.91
C GLN A 16 -3.97 11.87 -26.78
N LYS A 17 -2.76 11.36 -26.59
CA LYS A 17 -2.54 10.03 -26.03
C LYS A 17 -3.29 10.02 -24.70
N LYS A 18 -4.47 9.38 -24.67
CA LYS A 18 -5.02 8.89 -23.42
C LYS A 18 -4.02 7.87 -22.90
N GLU A 19 -3.18 8.28 -21.96
CA GLU A 19 -2.41 7.36 -21.15
C GLU A 19 -3.41 6.43 -20.46
N HIS A 20 -3.55 5.22 -20.98
CA HIS A 20 -4.03 4.12 -20.18
C HIS A 20 -2.96 3.88 -19.12
N GLN A 21 -3.25 4.26 -17.88
CA GLN A 21 -2.51 3.80 -16.72
C GLN A 21 -2.66 2.28 -16.63
N SER A 22 -1.82 1.56 -17.37
CA SER A 22 -1.54 0.17 -17.09
C SER A 22 -0.77 0.13 -15.78
N TYR A 23 -1.38 -0.38 -14.72
CA TYR A 23 -0.68 -0.75 -13.49
C TYR A 23 0.22 -1.97 -13.79
N THR A 24 1.35 -1.73 -14.46
CA THR A 24 2.42 -2.71 -14.61
C THR A 24 3.53 -2.34 -13.63
N THR A 25 3.85 -3.27 -12.73
CA THR A 25 5.00 -3.25 -11.81
C THR A 25 6.33 -3.41 -12.57
N SER A 26 6.55 -2.61 -13.61
CA SER A 26 7.85 -2.53 -14.27
C SER A 26 8.57 -1.30 -13.73
N GLU A 27 9.22 -1.43 -12.57
CA GLU A 27 10.29 -0.50 -12.23
C GLU A 27 11.35 -0.59 -13.33
N SER A 28 11.70 0.54 -13.92
CA SER A 28 12.79 0.57 -14.89
C SER A 28 14.10 0.16 -14.18
N ILE A 29 15.03 -0.50 -14.90
CA ILE A 29 16.38 -0.78 -14.38
C ILE A 29 17.04 0.49 -13.81
N TYR A 30 16.73 1.65 -14.40
CA TYR A 30 17.21 2.94 -13.94
C TYR A 30 16.72 3.26 -12.52
N GLU A 31 15.45 3.01 -12.22
CA GLU A 31 14.82 3.26 -10.92
C GLU A 31 15.34 2.30 -9.83
N TYR A 32 15.52 1.02 -10.20
CA TYR A 32 16.17 0.01 -9.35
C TYR A 32 17.63 0.37 -9.01
N LEU A 33 18.38 0.91 -9.97
CA LEU A 33 19.78 1.34 -9.76
C LEU A 33 19.90 2.68 -9.01
N TYR A 34 18.93 3.58 -9.15
CA TYR A 34 18.95 4.91 -8.53
C TYR A 34 18.52 4.86 -7.06
N ASN A 35 17.55 4.02 -6.69
CA ASN A 35 16.99 3.93 -5.34
C ASN A 35 17.83 3.10 -4.34
N ARG A 36 19.17 3.04 -4.52
CA ARG A 36 20.15 2.34 -3.66
C ARG A 36 19.72 2.22 -2.18
N GLY A 37 19.07 1.11 -1.82
CA GLY A 37 18.87 0.63 -0.44
C GLY A 37 18.14 1.56 0.54
N ASN A 38 17.56 2.68 0.10
CA ASN A 38 16.89 3.67 0.96
C ASN A 38 15.39 3.73 0.67
N PHE A 39 14.74 2.56 0.60
CA PHE A 39 13.29 2.51 0.61
C PHE A 39 12.81 2.69 2.06
N ASP A 40 12.40 3.90 2.40
CA ASP A 40 11.36 4.06 3.39
C ASP A 40 10.09 3.49 2.76
N LEU A 41 9.58 2.38 3.29
CA LEU A 41 8.29 1.87 2.86
C LEU A 41 7.26 2.95 3.21
N ALA A 42 6.87 3.75 2.23
CA ALA A 42 5.93 4.83 2.46
C ALA A 42 4.62 4.23 2.97
N ALA A 43 3.88 4.95 3.82
CA ALA A 43 2.60 4.49 4.34
C ALA A 43 1.66 3.99 3.23
N TYR A 44 1.68 4.67 2.07
CA TYR A 44 0.93 4.26 0.89
C TYR A 44 1.33 2.87 0.36
N GLN A 45 2.64 2.61 0.17
CA GLN A 45 3.14 1.33 -0.31
C GLN A 45 2.89 0.20 0.71
N ALA A 46 3.04 0.47 2.01
CA ALA A 46 2.74 -0.52 3.06
C ALA A 46 1.27 -0.95 3.01
N VAL A 47 0.35 0.01 2.85
CA VAL A 47 -1.09 -0.26 2.71
C VAL A 47 -1.37 -1.01 1.41
N ASP A 48 -0.74 -0.66 0.30
CA ASP A 48 -0.88 -1.37 -0.96
C ASP A 48 -0.47 -2.85 -0.83
N TYR A 49 0.67 -3.12 -0.20
CA TYR A 49 1.16 -4.49 0.01
C TYR A 49 0.25 -5.29 0.95
N TYR A 50 -0.28 -4.66 2.00
CA TYR A 50 -1.29 -5.24 2.87
C TYR A 50 -2.52 -5.70 2.08
N THR A 51 -3.01 -4.89 1.13
CA THR A 51 -4.19 -5.27 0.31
C THR A 51 -3.92 -6.37 -0.70
N LYS A 52 -2.65 -6.64 -1.05
CA LYS A 52 -2.25 -7.63 -2.07
C LYS A 52 -1.71 -8.94 -1.48
N THR A 53 -1.43 -9.00 -0.19
CA THR A 53 -0.74 -10.14 0.44
C THR A 53 -1.63 -10.78 1.52
N ALA A 54 -2.22 -11.94 1.21
CA ALA A 54 -3.17 -12.60 2.12
C ALA A 54 -2.57 -12.95 3.51
N PRO A 55 -1.36 -13.53 3.63
CA PRO A 55 -0.77 -13.79 4.95
C PRO A 55 -0.57 -12.54 5.80
N LEU A 56 -0.20 -11.43 5.15
CA LEU A 56 -0.01 -10.13 5.79
C LEU A 56 -1.35 -9.60 6.33
N PHE A 57 -2.41 -9.67 5.53
CA PHE A 57 -3.77 -9.34 5.96
C PHE A 57 -4.17 -10.18 7.18
N THR A 58 -4.06 -11.50 7.10
CA THR A 58 -4.44 -12.42 8.17
C THR A 58 -3.68 -12.15 9.46
N GLY A 59 -2.36 -11.94 9.38
CA GLY A 59 -1.55 -11.70 10.58
C GLY A 59 -1.92 -10.39 11.28
N VAL A 60 -2.12 -9.31 10.53
CA VAL A 60 -2.57 -8.03 11.09
C VAL A 60 -3.98 -8.15 11.67
N ASP A 61 -4.90 -8.81 10.95
CA ASP A 61 -6.29 -8.96 11.39
C ASP A 61 -6.41 -9.76 12.68
N ILE A 62 -5.65 -10.85 12.84
CA ILE A 62 -5.59 -11.63 14.09
C ILE A 62 -5.21 -10.74 15.26
N ILE A 63 -4.13 -9.95 15.14
CA ILE A 63 -3.68 -9.10 16.25
C ILE A 63 -4.67 -7.96 16.50
N ALA A 64 -5.07 -7.24 15.45
CA ALA A 64 -5.92 -6.06 15.56
C ALA A 64 -7.32 -6.38 16.10
N SER A 65 -7.93 -7.50 15.67
CA SER A 65 -9.22 -7.95 16.19
C SER A 65 -9.13 -8.32 17.67
N ASN A 66 -8.11 -9.09 18.08
CA ASN A 66 -7.93 -9.48 19.48
C ASN A 66 -7.68 -8.26 20.39
N VAL A 67 -6.89 -7.28 19.95
CA VAL A 67 -6.69 -6.04 20.73
C VAL A 67 -7.99 -5.24 20.83
N ALA A 68 -8.74 -5.11 19.74
CA ALA A 68 -10.00 -4.40 19.71
C ALA A 68 -11.11 -5.07 20.53
N SER A 69 -11.02 -6.38 20.77
CA SER A 69 -11.94 -7.12 21.65
C SER A 69 -11.68 -6.90 23.15
N ILE A 70 -10.55 -6.29 23.54
CA ILE A 70 -10.24 -6.02 24.95
C ILE A 70 -11.06 -4.82 25.42
N THR A 71 -11.96 -5.02 26.37
CA THR A 71 -12.71 -3.92 26.99
C THR A 71 -11.80 -3.13 27.94
N PRO A 72 -11.61 -1.82 27.71
CA PRO A 72 -10.81 -0.99 28.60
C PRO A 72 -11.56 -0.73 29.91
N VAL A 73 -10.84 -0.69 31.02
CA VAL A 73 -11.38 -0.34 32.34
C VAL A 73 -10.74 0.93 32.86
N LEU A 74 -11.52 1.79 33.49
CA LEU A 74 -11.02 2.98 34.15
C LEU A 74 -10.76 2.66 35.63
N GLN A 75 -9.58 3.00 36.13
CA GLN A 75 -9.25 2.82 37.55
C GLN A 75 -8.87 4.16 38.18
N ASN A 76 -9.46 4.47 39.32
CA ASN A 76 -9.07 5.63 40.10
C ASN A 76 -7.64 5.42 40.64
N LYS A 77 -6.70 6.28 40.25
CA LYS A 77 -5.29 6.14 40.62
C LYS A 77 -5.05 6.16 42.14
N LYS A 78 -5.87 6.90 42.89
CA LYS A 78 -5.77 7.07 44.35
C LYS A 78 -6.47 5.93 45.11
N THR A 79 -7.74 5.66 44.81
CA THR A 79 -8.52 4.65 45.56
C THR A 79 -8.31 3.23 45.06
N LYS A 80 -7.77 3.05 43.84
CA LYS A 80 -7.60 1.77 43.13
C LYS A 80 -8.91 1.08 42.73
N GLU A 81 -10.04 1.74 42.94
CA GLU A 81 -11.34 1.22 42.54
C GLU A 81 -11.56 1.40 41.03
N TYR A 82 -12.28 0.46 40.44
CA TYR A 82 -12.73 0.57 39.06
C TYR A 82 -13.90 1.54 38.98
N VAL A 83 -13.81 2.44 38.01
CA VAL A 83 -14.85 3.42 37.70
C VAL A 83 -15.63 2.86 36.51
N THR A 84 -16.93 2.68 36.70
CA THR A 84 -17.83 2.14 35.66
C THR A 84 -18.67 3.23 34.99
N ASP A 85 -18.84 4.37 35.64
CA ASP A 85 -19.61 5.52 35.13
C ASP A 85 -18.66 6.71 34.96
N HIS A 86 -18.33 7.03 33.71
CA HIS A 86 -17.45 8.13 33.37
C HIS A 86 -17.65 8.55 31.90
N PRO A 87 -17.75 9.86 31.58
CA PRO A 87 -17.99 10.34 30.20
C PRO A 87 -17.00 9.82 29.16
N PHE A 88 -15.76 9.55 29.57
CA PHE A 88 -14.74 8.92 28.73
C PHE A 88 -15.09 7.50 28.29
N LEU A 89 -15.75 6.69 29.15
CA LEU A 89 -16.17 5.34 28.79
C LEU A 89 -17.30 5.39 27.75
N ASP A 90 -18.26 6.29 27.92
CA ASP A 90 -19.33 6.53 26.94
C ASP A 90 -18.76 6.96 25.58
N LEU A 91 -17.77 7.86 25.60
CA LEU A 91 -17.07 8.29 24.39
C LEU A 91 -16.28 7.14 23.76
N LEU A 92 -15.68 6.24 24.54
CA LEU A 92 -14.97 5.10 23.98
C LEU A 92 -15.90 4.08 23.35
N GLU A 93 -17.08 3.87 23.91
CA GLU A 93 -18.08 2.93 23.38
C GLU A 93 -18.62 3.42 22.02
N SER A 94 -18.92 4.73 21.92
CA SER A 94 -19.40 5.39 20.71
C SER A 94 -18.50 6.57 20.31
N PRO A 95 -17.29 6.32 19.78
CA PRO A 95 -16.29 7.36 19.52
C PRO A 95 -16.69 8.36 18.44
N ASN A 96 -17.48 7.94 17.46
CA ASN A 96 -18.05 8.82 16.45
C ASN A 96 -19.29 8.14 15.84
N ASN A 97 -19.92 8.77 14.85
CA ASN A 97 -21.16 8.25 14.24
C ASN A 97 -20.94 7.00 13.36
N ASP A 98 -19.71 6.77 12.90
CA ASP A 98 -19.38 5.74 11.91
C ASP A 98 -18.75 4.50 12.55
N ASN A 99 -18.20 4.61 13.76
CA ASN A 99 -17.40 3.57 14.39
C ASN A 99 -17.80 3.34 15.85
N SER A 100 -17.85 2.07 16.22
CA SER A 100 -17.78 1.60 17.61
C SER A 100 -16.35 1.63 18.14
N TYR A 101 -16.19 1.40 19.46
CA TYR A 101 -14.89 1.11 20.09
C TYR A 101 -14.04 0.12 19.26
N TYR A 102 -14.66 -1.01 18.89
CA TYR A 102 -13.99 -2.11 18.23
C TYR A 102 -13.40 -1.67 16.88
N GLU A 103 -14.17 -0.95 16.07
CA GLU A 103 -13.74 -0.50 14.74
C GLU A 103 -12.65 0.57 14.83
N LEU A 104 -12.77 1.51 15.78
CA LEU A 104 -11.77 2.54 16.02
C LEU A 104 -10.42 1.91 16.40
N ILE A 105 -10.42 1.01 17.39
CA ILE A 105 -9.19 0.37 17.88
C ILE A 105 -8.62 -0.60 16.85
N LYS A 106 -9.47 -1.39 16.18
CA LYS A 106 -9.03 -2.29 15.11
C LYS A 106 -8.34 -1.50 13.99
N SER A 107 -8.87 -0.35 13.60
CA SER A 107 -8.28 0.53 12.60
C SER A 107 -6.95 1.13 13.07
N ALA A 108 -6.91 1.67 14.29
CA ALA A 108 -5.70 2.27 14.88
C ALA A 108 -4.54 1.26 14.96
N VAL A 109 -4.83 0.04 15.46
CA VAL A 109 -3.85 -1.04 15.59
C VAL A 109 -3.40 -1.54 14.22
N SER A 110 -4.33 -1.69 13.27
CA SER A 110 -3.99 -2.10 11.90
C SER A 110 -3.04 -1.10 11.24
N PHE A 111 -3.31 0.20 11.32
CA PHE A 111 -2.39 1.21 10.76
C PHE A 111 -1.02 1.19 11.43
N LEU A 112 -0.98 1.03 12.76
CA LEU A 112 0.28 0.94 13.49
C LEU A 112 1.09 -0.30 13.08
N LEU A 113 0.44 -1.46 12.90
CA LEU A 113 1.10 -2.69 12.45
C LEU A 113 1.53 -2.61 10.99
N ILE A 114 0.75 -1.98 10.11
CA ILE A 114 1.06 -1.92 8.68
C ILE A 114 2.14 -0.86 8.40
N THR A 115 1.97 0.34 8.93
CA THR A 115 2.78 1.52 8.56
C THR A 115 3.81 1.91 9.62
N GLY A 116 3.69 1.37 10.84
CA GLY A 116 4.50 1.79 11.98
C GLY A 116 3.97 3.02 12.68
N GLU A 117 2.85 3.59 12.25
CA GLU A 117 2.25 4.75 12.89
C GLU A 117 0.72 4.81 12.74
N ASN A 118 0.12 5.67 13.54
CA ASN A 118 -1.31 5.93 13.57
C ASN A 118 -1.54 7.35 14.10
N TYR A 119 -2.63 7.99 13.67
CA TYR A 119 -2.99 9.34 14.08
C TYR A 119 -4.40 9.35 14.65
N PHE A 120 -4.53 9.55 15.96
CA PHE A 120 -5.82 9.82 16.58
C PHE A 120 -6.17 11.29 16.47
N VAL A 121 -7.43 11.60 16.19
CA VAL A 121 -7.96 12.96 16.27
C VAL A 121 -9.10 12.98 17.26
N SER A 122 -9.04 13.93 18.19
CA SER A 122 -10.21 14.31 18.98
C SER A 122 -10.85 15.56 18.42
N ARG A 123 -12.17 15.68 18.62
CA ARG A 123 -12.94 16.87 18.28
C ARG A 123 -13.83 17.29 19.43
N GLY A 124 -13.91 18.60 19.69
CA GLY A 124 -14.74 19.18 20.73
C GLY A 124 -14.74 20.71 20.69
N LEU A 125 -15.46 21.36 21.60
CA LEU A 125 -15.35 22.81 21.76
C LEU A 125 -14.01 23.14 22.45
N PRO A 126 -13.37 24.28 22.13
CA PRO A 126 -12.12 24.67 22.76
C PRO A 126 -12.24 24.69 24.29
N GLY A 127 -11.37 23.94 24.97
CA GLY A 127 -11.36 23.86 26.44
C GLY A 127 -12.42 22.94 27.06
N SER A 128 -13.23 22.26 26.25
CA SER A 128 -14.17 21.23 26.71
C SER A 128 -13.60 19.81 26.53
N GLU A 129 -14.26 18.84 27.15
CA GLU A 129 -13.98 17.42 26.88
C GLU A 129 -14.31 17.08 25.41
N PRO A 130 -13.51 16.21 24.77
CA PRO A 130 -13.77 15.78 23.41
C PRO A 130 -15.12 15.05 23.32
N LYS A 131 -15.78 15.23 22.18
CA LYS A 131 -17.08 14.62 21.84
C LYS A 131 -16.96 13.58 20.75
N GLU A 132 -15.89 13.61 19.96
CA GLU A 132 -15.61 12.60 18.94
C GLU A 132 -14.13 12.19 19.01
N LEU A 133 -13.88 10.92 18.70
CA LEU A 133 -12.57 10.34 18.46
C LEU A 133 -12.58 9.65 17.08
N SER A 134 -11.53 9.86 16.31
CA SER A 134 -11.34 9.20 15.02
C SER A 134 -9.87 8.89 14.78
N VAL A 135 -9.61 8.10 13.74
CA VAL A 135 -8.27 7.79 13.26
C VAL A 135 -8.12 8.32 11.85
N ILE A 136 -7.01 9.01 11.58
CA ILE A 136 -6.65 9.43 10.24
C ILE A 136 -5.62 8.42 9.67
N PRO A 137 -5.88 7.85 8.48
CA PRO A 137 -4.94 6.95 7.83
C PRO A 137 -3.57 7.62 7.61
N PRO A 138 -2.45 6.97 7.96
CA PRO A 138 -1.11 7.56 7.80
C PRO A 138 -0.73 7.97 6.37
N GLN A 139 -1.33 7.34 5.36
CA GLN A 139 -1.15 7.70 3.95
C GLN A 139 -1.80 9.04 3.56
N SER A 140 -2.71 9.56 4.39
CA SER A 140 -3.34 10.87 4.24
C SER A 140 -2.61 11.98 5.01
N ILE A 141 -1.50 11.65 5.67
CA ILE A 141 -0.76 12.59 6.53
C ILE A 141 0.58 13.00 5.90
N ASN A 142 0.79 14.31 5.82
CA ASN A 142 2.09 14.94 5.62
C ASN A 142 2.52 15.64 6.93
N VAL A 143 3.81 15.60 7.26
CA VAL A 143 4.36 16.13 8.50
C VAL A 143 5.45 17.15 8.17
N GLU A 144 5.27 18.41 8.54
CA GLU A 144 6.32 19.41 8.37
C GLU A 144 7.24 19.46 9.60
N VAL A 145 8.54 19.46 9.34
CA VAL A 145 9.58 19.44 10.37
C VAL A 145 10.30 20.78 10.38
N SER A 146 10.40 21.37 11.57
CA SER A 146 11.13 22.61 11.79
C SER A 146 12.64 22.40 11.74
N GLY A 147 13.40 23.50 11.64
CA GLY A 147 14.87 23.46 11.58
C GLY A 147 15.56 22.83 12.79
N ASP A 148 14.83 22.68 13.91
CA ASP A 148 15.26 21.99 15.13
C ASP A 148 15.05 20.45 15.07
N GLY A 149 14.44 19.94 13.99
CA GLY A 149 14.19 18.52 13.78
C GLY A 149 12.95 17.97 14.50
N PHE A 150 12.08 18.84 15.00
CA PHE A 150 10.78 18.48 15.59
C PHE A 150 9.62 18.81 14.66
N ILE A 151 8.49 18.15 14.84
CA ILE A 151 7.28 18.39 14.05
C ILE A 151 6.73 19.78 14.41
N SER A 152 6.59 20.65 13.41
CA SER A 152 5.87 21.92 13.53
C SER A 152 4.41 21.82 13.15
N GLU A 153 4.11 21.02 12.12
CA GLU A 153 2.79 20.95 11.53
C GLU A 153 2.47 19.53 11.05
N ILE A 154 1.24 19.11 11.23
CA ILE A 154 0.71 17.87 10.68
C ILE A 154 -0.45 18.24 9.77
N ASN A 155 -0.36 17.84 8.51
CA ASN A 155 -1.33 18.13 7.46
C ASN A 155 -2.08 16.86 7.11
N SER A 156 -3.40 16.89 7.22
CA SER A 156 -4.29 15.80 6.83
C SER A 156 -5.05 16.13 5.54
N SER A 157 -5.07 15.20 4.61
CA SER A 157 -5.86 15.26 3.38
C SER A 157 -7.07 14.32 3.46
N THR A 158 -8.26 14.86 3.21
CA THR A 158 -9.47 14.05 3.05
C THR A 158 -9.59 13.52 1.61
N PRO A 159 -10.35 12.43 1.36
CA PRO A 159 -10.62 11.95 0.00
C PRO A 159 -11.30 12.99 -0.91
N THR A 160 -12.00 13.96 -0.33
CA THR A 160 -12.64 15.08 -1.06
C THR A 160 -11.68 16.22 -1.38
N GLY A 161 -10.39 16.11 -1.02
CA GLY A 161 -9.35 17.10 -1.29
C GLY A 161 -9.30 18.26 -0.29
N GLN A 162 -10.08 18.21 0.79
CA GLN A 162 -9.98 19.19 1.87
C GLN A 162 -8.75 18.89 2.74
N TYR A 163 -8.00 19.94 3.08
CA TYR A 163 -6.84 19.89 3.96
C TYR A 163 -7.18 20.44 5.35
N ILE A 164 -6.67 19.77 6.38
CA ILE A 164 -6.71 20.26 7.76
C ILE A 164 -5.27 20.29 8.28
N SER A 165 -4.82 21.48 8.67
CA SER A 165 -3.51 21.71 9.25
C SER A 165 -3.59 21.76 10.77
N PHE A 166 -2.69 21.04 11.44
CA PHE A 166 -2.56 20.99 12.88
C PHE A 166 -1.19 21.53 13.30
N PHE A 167 -1.19 22.61 14.06
CA PHE A 167 0.02 23.33 14.46
C PHE A 167 0.45 22.96 15.88
N LYS A 168 1.75 22.88 16.10
CA LYS A 168 2.32 22.66 17.44
C LYS A 168 1.87 23.76 18.40
N ALA A 169 1.40 23.37 19.59
CA ALA A 169 1.02 24.28 20.64
C ALA A 169 2.26 24.98 21.22
N ASN A 170 2.31 26.31 21.12
CA ASN A 170 3.43 27.13 21.60
C ASN A 170 3.28 27.58 23.07
N ASP A 171 2.18 27.22 23.74
CA ASP A 171 1.95 27.60 25.12
C ASP A 171 2.74 26.70 26.07
N ILE A 172 3.80 27.27 26.67
CA ILE A 172 4.70 26.59 27.62
C ILE A 172 3.91 25.89 28.75
N SER A 173 2.77 26.45 29.19
CA SER A 173 1.97 25.85 30.25
C SER A 173 1.33 24.51 29.86
N THR A 174 1.09 24.30 28.56
CA THR A 174 0.53 23.06 28.02
C THR A 174 1.60 21.97 27.87
N LEU A 175 2.83 22.35 27.48
CA LEU A 175 3.97 21.44 27.31
C LEU A 175 4.43 20.83 28.65
N VAL A 176 4.39 21.61 29.72
CA VAL A 176 4.82 21.18 31.07
C VAL A 176 3.87 20.14 31.68
N LYS A 177 2.58 20.14 31.31
CA LYS A 177 1.58 19.20 31.86
C LYS A 177 1.45 17.89 31.07
N SER A 178 1.60 17.92 29.75
CA SER A 178 1.33 16.75 28.88
C SER A 178 2.52 15.80 28.72
N ASN A 179 3.74 16.22 29.05
CA ASN A 179 4.98 15.49 28.75
C ASN A 179 5.12 15.07 27.27
N ARG A 180 4.35 15.72 26.38
CA ARG A 180 4.25 15.45 24.94
C ARG A 180 3.84 16.73 24.21
N ASP A 181 4.38 16.94 23.02
CA ASP A 181 3.92 18.01 22.13
C ASP A 181 2.45 17.78 21.74
N ARG A 182 1.68 18.87 21.69
CA ARG A 182 0.26 18.88 21.32
C ARG A 182 0.07 19.62 20.01
N TYR A 183 -0.84 19.16 19.16
CA TYR A 183 -1.07 19.71 17.83
C TYR A 183 -2.54 20.00 17.62
N PHE A 184 -2.88 21.26 17.35
CA PHE A 184 -4.27 21.70 17.22
C PHE A 184 -4.52 22.32 15.85
N ASN A 185 -5.75 22.19 15.37
CA ASN A 185 -6.19 23.03 14.27
C ASN A 185 -6.32 24.50 14.71
N VAL A 186 -6.48 25.41 13.74
CA VAL A 186 -6.53 26.87 13.96
C VAL A 186 -7.58 27.24 15.01
N ASP A 187 -8.76 26.62 14.94
CA ASP A 187 -9.89 26.94 15.82
C ASP A 187 -9.81 26.25 17.20
N ARG A 188 -8.79 25.40 17.43
CA ARG A 188 -8.63 24.55 18.63
C ARG A 188 -9.83 23.65 18.92
N THR A 189 -10.58 23.31 17.88
CA THR A 189 -11.70 22.37 17.95
C THR A 189 -11.28 20.93 17.74
N GLN A 190 -10.06 20.71 17.22
CA GLN A 190 -9.49 19.39 16.98
C GLN A 190 -8.06 19.33 17.50
N GLU A 191 -7.70 18.18 18.06
CA GLU A 191 -6.32 17.84 18.45
C GLU A 191 -5.91 16.52 17.82
N ILE A 192 -4.71 16.47 17.25
CA ILE A 192 -4.15 15.26 16.64
C ILE A 192 -2.99 14.71 17.48
N TRP A 193 -2.95 13.38 17.61
CA TRP A 193 -1.86 12.67 18.28
C TRP A 193 -1.33 11.54 17.42
N GLN A 194 0.00 11.54 17.25
CA GLN A 194 0.71 10.45 16.60
C GLN A 194 1.10 9.38 17.63
N ILE A 195 0.80 8.13 17.29
CA ILE A 195 1.42 6.95 17.89
C ILE A 195 2.34 6.36 16.83
N LYS A 196 3.60 6.10 17.18
CA LYS A 196 4.56 5.54 16.24
C LYS A 196 5.50 4.53 16.88
N THR A 197 5.99 3.62 16.05
CA THR A 197 7.09 2.71 16.35
C THR A 197 8.43 3.44 16.33
N PHE A 198 9.45 2.76 16.83
CA PHE A 198 10.82 3.23 16.74
C PHE A 198 11.28 3.29 15.27
N ASN A 199 11.84 4.43 14.87
CA ASN A 199 12.49 4.60 13.58
C ASN A 199 13.98 4.95 13.82
N PRO A 200 14.94 4.09 13.42
CA PRO A 200 16.37 4.32 13.64
C PRO A 200 16.97 5.41 12.74
N ARG A 201 16.24 5.90 11.74
CA ARG A 201 16.77 6.87 10.78
C ARG A 201 16.93 8.25 11.43
N THR A 202 17.97 8.96 11.05
CA THR A 202 18.36 10.26 11.63
C THR A 202 17.86 11.47 10.83
N SER A 203 17.21 11.24 9.68
CA SER A 203 16.73 12.27 8.74
C SER A 203 15.31 12.79 9.08
N TYR A 204 14.73 13.57 8.17
CA TYR A 204 13.32 14.00 8.17
C TYR A 204 12.34 12.88 8.54
N TYR A 205 12.61 11.64 8.12
CA TYR A 205 11.76 10.49 8.44
C TYR A 205 11.76 10.04 9.92
N ARG A 206 12.68 10.56 10.76
CA ARG A 206 12.72 10.25 12.21
C ARG A 206 11.41 10.59 12.91
N VAL A 207 10.69 11.61 12.43
CA VAL A 207 9.42 12.01 13.02
C VAL A 207 8.28 11.02 12.70
N ARG A 208 8.46 10.14 11.72
CA ARG A 208 7.50 9.09 11.32
C ARG A 208 7.83 7.74 11.97
N GLY A 209 6.82 6.89 12.10
CA GLY A 209 7.03 5.48 12.45
C GLY A 209 7.67 4.69 11.32
N LEU A 210 8.37 3.62 11.66
CA LEU A 210 8.87 2.67 10.67
C LEU A 210 7.94 1.46 10.62
N SER A 211 7.47 1.10 9.42
CA SER A 211 6.69 -0.11 9.22
C SER A 211 7.47 -1.32 9.74
N PRO A 212 6.88 -2.18 10.58
CA PRO A 212 7.55 -3.39 11.04
C PRO A 212 7.84 -4.34 9.88
N PHE A 213 7.15 -4.21 8.74
CA PHE A 213 7.36 -5.02 7.53
C PHE A 213 8.49 -4.53 6.64
N THR A 214 9.12 -3.38 6.92
CA THR A 214 10.26 -2.90 6.13
C THR A 214 11.36 -3.96 5.93
N PRO A 215 11.76 -4.79 6.92
CA PRO A 215 12.76 -5.84 6.71
C PRO A 215 12.32 -6.96 5.76
N LEU A 216 11.01 -7.18 5.59
CA LEU A 216 10.44 -8.20 4.71
C LEU A 216 9.98 -7.63 3.36
N PHE A 217 10.27 -6.36 3.07
CA PHE A 217 9.78 -5.65 1.90
C PHE A 217 10.00 -6.44 0.59
N TYR A 218 11.25 -6.80 0.29
CA TYR A 218 11.59 -7.55 -0.92
C TYR A 218 10.95 -8.94 -0.96
N SER A 219 10.83 -9.60 0.19
CA SER A 219 10.20 -10.92 0.29
C SER A 219 8.70 -10.86 -0.01
N VAL A 220 8.01 -9.84 0.50
CA VAL A 220 6.59 -9.58 0.20
C VAL A 220 6.42 -9.20 -1.27
N GLU A 221 7.30 -8.38 -1.82
CA GLU A 221 7.26 -8.02 -3.24
C GLU A 221 7.48 -9.24 -4.15
N GLN A 222 8.41 -10.13 -3.79
CA GLN A 222 8.60 -11.41 -4.49
C GLN A 222 7.34 -12.29 -4.43
N TYR A 223 6.68 -12.35 -3.27
CA TYR A 223 5.41 -13.06 -3.10
C TYR A 223 4.33 -12.52 -4.06
N ILE A 224 4.16 -11.20 -4.12
CA ILE A 224 3.18 -10.54 -4.99
C ILE A 224 3.52 -10.79 -6.47
N ASN A 225 4.80 -10.65 -6.85
CA ASN A 225 5.23 -10.86 -8.23
C ASN A 225 5.10 -12.33 -8.68
N ALA A 226 5.29 -13.29 -7.78
CA ALA A 226 5.03 -14.70 -8.05
C ALA A 226 3.53 -14.92 -8.36
N ASP A 227 2.62 -14.30 -7.60
CA ASP A 227 1.18 -14.39 -7.86
C ASP A 227 0.78 -13.72 -9.18
N ILE A 228 1.35 -12.56 -9.49
CA ILE A 228 1.13 -11.88 -10.78
C ILE A 228 1.62 -12.74 -11.94
N HIS A 229 2.80 -13.34 -11.83
CA HIS A 229 3.38 -14.22 -12.84
C HIS A 229 2.52 -15.46 -13.06
N ASN A 230 2.14 -16.15 -11.97
CA ASN A 230 1.27 -17.32 -12.03
C ASN A 230 -0.09 -16.98 -12.65
N LEU A 231 -0.71 -15.88 -12.24
CA LEU A 231 -1.97 -15.43 -12.81
C LEU A 231 -1.84 -15.06 -14.30
N SER A 232 -0.73 -14.43 -14.69
CA SER A 232 -0.44 -14.08 -16.09
C SER A 232 -0.28 -15.34 -16.95
N LEU A 233 0.42 -16.36 -16.44
CA LEU A 233 0.54 -17.65 -17.11
C LEU A 233 -0.82 -18.32 -17.29
N LEU A 234 -1.64 -18.37 -16.24
CA LEU A 234 -3.00 -18.92 -16.30
C LEU A 234 -3.89 -18.16 -17.29
N LYS A 235 -3.85 -16.83 -17.27
CA LYS A 235 -4.61 -15.98 -18.20
C LYS A 235 -4.18 -16.13 -19.66
N LYS A 236 -2.92 -16.48 -19.90
CA LYS A 236 -2.39 -16.81 -21.24
C LYS A 236 -2.62 -18.27 -21.62
N GLY A 237 -3.49 -18.95 -20.90
CA GLY A 237 -3.91 -20.32 -21.20
C GLY A 237 -2.94 -21.40 -20.73
N GLY A 238 -2.15 -21.10 -19.69
CA GLY A 238 -1.19 -22.05 -19.12
C GLY A 238 -0.02 -22.40 -20.04
N ARG A 239 0.04 -21.79 -21.23
CA ARG A 239 1.10 -22.04 -22.21
C ARG A 239 2.32 -21.22 -21.87
N LEU A 240 3.45 -21.90 -21.86
CA LEU A 240 4.74 -21.25 -21.80
C LEU A 240 5.03 -20.62 -23.17
N SER A 241 5.89 -19.60 -23.17
CA SER A 241 6.34 -19.01 -24.42
C SER A 241 6.95 -20.10 -25.30
N GLY A 242 6.57 -20.15 -26.58
CA GLY A 242 7.18 -21.05 -27.54
C GLY A 242 7.74 -20.26 -28.72
N VAL A 243 8.66 -20.87 -29.45
CA VAL A 243 9.23 -20.29 -30.67
C VAL A 243 8.77 -21.12 -31.85
N PHE A 244 8.29 -20.42 -32.89
CA PHE A 244 8.04 -21.02 -34.19
C PHE A 244 9.31 -20.87 -35.03
N ILE A 245 9.88 -22.00 -35.45
CA ILE A 245 11.07 -22.04 -36.30
C ILE A 245 10.62 -22.42 -37.71
N PHE A 246 10.99 -21.57 -38.68
CA PHE A 246 10.71 -21.76 -40.10
C PHE A 246 12.05 -21.99 -40.83
N GLU A 247 12.14 -23.01 -41.70
CA GLU A 247 13.38 -23.29 -42.46
C GLU A 247 13.68 -22.20 -43.53
N ASN A 248 12.65 -21.51 -44.03
CA ASN A 248 12.76 -20.50 -45.08
C ASN A 248 12.37 -19.11 -44.54
N GLU A 249 12.96 -18.05 -45.09
CA GLU A 249 12.55 -16.67 -44.80
C GLU A 249 11.10 -16.43 -45.24
N LEU A 250 10.30 -15.88 -44.32
CA LEU A 250 8.93 -15.47 -44.61
C LEU A 250 8.93 -14.10 -45.29
N THR A 251 8.07 -13.92 -46.29
CA THR A 251 7.75 -12.57 -46.78
C THR A 251 7.03 -11.77 -45.70
N GLU A 252 7.21 -10.44 -45.68
CA GLU A 252 6.56 -9.52 -44.73
C GLU A 252 5.03 -9.71 -44.63
N GLU A 253 4.39 -9.95 -45.79
CA GLU A 253 2.94 -10.19 -45.88
C GLU A 253 2.55 -11.52 -45.21
N ASN A 254 3.30 -12.59 -45.45
CA ASN A 254 3.05 -13.89 -44.84
C ASN A 254 3.31 -13.86 -43.32
N TYR A 255 4.35 -13.16 -42.88
CA TYR A 255 4.66 -12.99 -41.46
C TYR A 255 3.54 -12.24 -40.72
N THR A 256 3.05 -11.15 -41.29
CA THR A 256 1.97 -10.34 -40.69
C THR A 256 0.67 -11.14 -40.60
N ARG A 257 0.28 -11.82 -41.68
CA ARG A 257 -0.90 -12.70 -41.71
C ARG A 257 -0.82 -13.82 -40.67
N LEU A 258 0.34 -14.48 -40.57
CA LEU A 258 0.54 -15.58 -39.63
C LEU A 258 0.51 -15.08 -38.18
N LYS A 259 1.08 -13.91 -37.92
CA LYS A 259 1.04 -13.26 -36.60
C LYS A 259 -0.40 -12.94 -36.18
N GLU A 260 -1.22 -12.41 -37.09
CA GLU A 260 -2.65 -12.15 -36.83
C GLU A 260 -3.42 -13.44 -36.58
N GLN A 261 -3.26 -14.45 -37.43
CA GLN A 261 -3.88 -15.78 -37.24
C GLN A 261 -3.46 -16.41 -35.90
N ILE A 262 -2.20 -16.25 -35.49
CA ILE A 262 -1.72 -16.78 -34.22
C ILE A 262 -2.39 -16.09 -33.03
N ASN A 263 -2.49 -14.75 -33.08
CA ASN A 263 -3.14 -14.00 -32.02
C ASN A 263 -4.64 -14.32 -31.95
N ASP A 264 -5.33 -14.39 -33.08
CA ASP A 264 -6.78 -14.60 -33.12
C ASP A 264 -7.18 -16.02 -32.67
N HIS A 265 -6.37 -17.04 -33.01
CA HIS A 265 -6.72 -18.43 -32.73
C HIS A 265 -6.08 -19.02 -31.48
N TYR A 266 -4.98 -18.44 -30.98
CA TYR A 266 -4.20 -19.03 -29.89
C TYR A 266 -3.91 -18.07 -28.73
N ALA A 267 -4.24 -16.77 -28.81
CA ALA A 267 -4.14 -15.86 -27.67
C ALA A 267 -5.42 -15.89 -26.80
N GLY A 268 -5.25 -15.68 -25.50
CA GLY A 268 -6.35 -15.60 -24.54
C GLY A 268 -6.66 -16.93 -23.83
N ALA A 269 -7.29 -16.82 -22.65
CA ALA A 269 -7.56 -17.96 -21.77
C ALA A 269 -8.50 -19.01 -22.40
N GLU A 270 -9.43 -18.58 -23.26
CA GLU A 270 -10.37 -19.47 -23.96
C GLU A 270 -9.78 -20.23 -25.16
N ASN A 271 -8.60 -19.81 -25.63
CA ASN A 271 -7.86 -20.46 -26.71
C ASN A 271 -6.68 -21.31 -26.20
N ALA A 272 -6.54 -21.40 -24.87
CA ALA A 272 -5.60 -22.27 -24.18
C ALA A 272 -5.68 -23.72 -24.68
N GLY A 273 -4.55 -24.37 -24.95
CA GLY A 273 -4.52 -25.78 -25.33
C GLY A 273 -4.91 -26.11 -26.78
N ARG A 274 -5.31 -25.13 -27.61
CA ARG A 274 -5.60 -25.35 -29.05
C ARG A 274 -4.35 -25.69 -29.86
N ILE A 275 -4.36 -26.82 -30.58
CA ILE A 275 -3.22 -27.25 -31.41
C ILE A 275 -2.94 -26.21 -32.49
N ALA A 276 -1.69 -25.74 -32.57
CA ALA A 276 -1.28 -24.78 -33.59
C ALA A 276 -1.23 -25.45 -34.97
N LEU A 277 -2.17 -25.09 -35.84
CA LEU A 277 -2.12 -25.43 -37.26
C LEU A 277 -1.44 -24.27 -38.01
N LEU A 278 -0.27 -24.52 -38.58
CA LEU A 278 0.48 -23.53 -39.35
C LEU A 278 0.70 -24.03 -40.78
N GLU A 279 0.45 -23.17 -41.75
CA GLU A 279 0.66 -23.45 -43.17
C GLU A 279 2.13 -23.18 -43.54
N GLY A 280 2.87 -24.24 -43.86
CA GLY A 280 4.27 -24.17 -44.32
C GLY A 280 4.84 -25.58 -44.52
N GLU A 281 5.76 -25.76 -45.48
CA GLU A 281 6.30 -27.09 -45.84
C GLU A 281 6.97 -27.80 -44.64
N LYS A 282 7.56 -27.03 -43.70
CA LYS A 282 8.06 -27.51 -42.41
C LYS A 282 8.06 -26.38 -41.38
N VAL A 283 7.19 -26.48 -40.38
CA VAL A 283 7.15 -25.57 -39.23
C VAL A 283 7.32 -26.41 -37.98
N SER A 284 8.32 -26.09 -37.15
CA SER A 284 8.43 -26.66 -35.81
C SER A 284 7.98 -25.65 -34.76
N TYR A 285 7.15 -26.11 -33.84
CA TYR A 285 6.85 -25.41 -32.61
C TYR A 285 7.66 -26.06 -31.49
N GLU A 286 8.57 -25.29 -30.90
CA GLU A 286 9.27 -25.69 -29.69
C GLU A 286 8.65 -24.94 -28.51
N GLU A 287 7.96 -25.68 -27.64
CA GLU A 287 7.54 -25.14 -26.35
C GLU A 287 8.79 -24.93 -25.50
N LEU A 288 9.06 -23.68 -25.10
CA LEU A 288 10.10 -23.46 -24.10
C LEU A 288 9.56 -24.04 -22.81
N GLY A 289 10.12 -25.17 -22.38
CA GLY A 289 9.65 -25.90 -21.20
C GLY A 289 9.61 -25.01 -19.95
N ALA A 290 8.79 -25.43 -18.96
CA ALA A 290 8.68 -24.71 -17.69
C ALA A 290 10.09 -24.63 -17.12
N SER A 291 10.63 -23.43 -16.93
CA SER A 291 11.94 -23.35 -16.32
C SER A 291 11.77 -23.82 -14.87
N ASN A 292 12.77 -24.52 -14.31
CA ASN A 292 12.79 -24.96 -12.90
C ASN A 292 12.47 -23.83 -11.88
N LYS A 293 12.46 -22.55 -12.31
CA LYS A 293 12.06 -21.39 -11.50
C LYS A 293 10.56 -21.37 -11.13
N ASP A 294 9.66 -21.96 -11.93
CA ASP A 294 8.22 -21.88 -11.63
C ASP A 294 7.79 -22.82 -10.49
N MET A 295 8.53 -23.93 -10.26
CA MET A 295 8.31 -24.84 -9.12
C MET A 295 8.80 -24.25 -7.77
N ASP A 296 9.69 -23.27 -7.79
CA ASP A 296 10.26 -22.64 -6.58
C ASP A 296 9.29 -21.64 -5.93
N PHE A 297 8.21 -21.24 -6.62
CA PHE A 297 7.26 -20.26 -6.07
C PHE A 297 6.47 -20.78 -4.87
N VAL A 298 6.16 -22.07 -4.80
CA VAL A 298 5.42 -22.62 -3.65
C VAL A 298 6.28 -22.56 -2.38
N ALA A 299 7.54 -22.98 -2.48
CA ALA A 299 8.49 -22.92 -1.38
C ALA A 299 8.79 -21.47 -0.96
N LEU A 300 8.97 -20.58 -1.94
CA LEU A 300 9.10 -19.15 -1.70
C LEU A 300 7.90 -18.59 -0.94
N LYS A 301 6.67 -18.85 -1.41
CA LYS A 301 5.45 -18.34 -0.77
C LYS A 301 5.33 -18.83 0.68
N ASP A 302 5.59 -20.11 0.92
CA ASP A 302 5.56 -20.69 2.27
C ASP A 302 6.62 -20.06 3.21
N ALA A 303 7.83 -19.81 2.69
CA ALA A 303 8.90 -19.15 3.43
C ALA A 303 8.55 -17.68 3.76
N VAL A 304 7.99 -16.93 2.81
CA VAL A 304 7.56 -15.54 3.02
C VAL A 304 6.43 -15.47 4.05
N GLU A 305 5.44 -16.35 3.92
CA GLU A 305 4.33 -16.47 4.88
C GLU A 305 4.85 -16.74 6.30
N THR A 306 5.78 -17.70 6.43
CA THR A 306 6.42 -18.02 7.71
C THR A 306 7.17 -16.82 8.29
N ALA A 307 7.90 -16.08 7.45
CA ALA A 307 8.62 -14.88 7.85
C ALA A 307 7.67 -13.77 8.35
N ILE A 308 6.53 -13.56 7.68
CA ILE A 308 5.50 -12.59 8.08
C ILE A 308 4.96 -12.92 9.48
N TYR A 309 4.56 -14.18 9.71
CA TYR A 309 4.01 -14.56 11.01
C TYR A 309 5.04 -14.53 12.13
N ASN A 310 6.28 -14.93 11.85
CA ASN A 310 7.38 -14.81 12.83
C ASN A 310 7.66 -13.34 13.20
N LEU A 311 7.66 -12.43 12.23
CA LEU A 311 7.82 -10.99 12.46
C LEU A 311 6.69 -10.45 13.35
N LEU A 312 5.46 -10.85 13.08
CA LEU A 312 4.27 -10.51 13.87
C LEU A 312 4.17 -11.25 15.20
N ARG A 313 5.10 -12.18 15.48
CA ARG A 313 5.13 -13.03 16.67
C ARG A 313 3.87 -13.88 16.83
N ILE A 314 3.29 -14.29 15.71
CA ILE A 314 2.15 -15.20 15.67
C ILE A 314 2.70 -16.63 15.57
N PRO A 315 2.39 -17.52 16.53
CA PRO A 315 2.78 -18.92 16.44
C PRO A 315 2.22 -19.58 15.19
N LEU A 316 3.10 -20.20 14.39
CA LEU A 316 2.73 -20.88 13.14
C LEU A 316 1.57 -21.89 13.30
N PRO A 317 1.47 -22.68 14.38
CA PRO A 317 0.34 -23.61 14.55
C PRO A 317 -1.05 -22.95 14.64
N LEU A 318 -1.15 -21.64 14.85
CA LEU A 318 -2.44 -20.92 14.83
C LEU A 318 -2.94 -20.61 13.41
N VAL A 319 -2.04 -20.61 12.44
CA VAL A 319 -2.28 -20.13 11.08
C VAL A 319 -2.00 -21.18 10.01
N LYS A 320 -1.07 -22.11 10.29
CA LYS A 320 -0.73 -23.25 9.44
C LYS A 320 -1.20 -24.54 10.11
N ALA A 321 -2.05 -25.28 9.41
CA ALA A 321 -2.54 -26.60 9.80
C ALA A 321 -1.61 -27.71 9.30
#